data_AF-A0A940TUK0-F1
#
_entry.id   AF-A0A940TUK0-F1
#
_cell.length_a   1.000
_cell.length_b   1.000
_cell.length_c   1.000
_cell.angle_alpha   90.00
_cell.angle_beta   90.00
_cell.angle_gamma   90.00
#
_symmetry.space_group_name_H-M   'P 1'
#
loop_
_entity.id
_entity.type
_entity.pdbx_description
1 polymer ?
#
loop_
_entity_poly.entity_id
_entity_poly.type
_entity_poly.pdbx_seq_one_letter_code
_entity_poly.pdbx_strand_id
1 'polypeptide(L)'
;MLAQKNYKRFVIEFGMGLDQHGQDPTSAACKAVKDAIANSCLAGVVEIARLSDINDMRVDMHIACPHPDLIDREKVLATLPFGQKQLFITEGGMIAHGLFQPELGDKTDEAFIANAAIIVWVDVNHMIQSWQSEMNV
;
A
#
# COMPACT_ATOMS: atom_id res chain seq x y z
N MET A 1 -9.54 -19.04 25.67
CA MET A 1 -10.32 -18.03 24.92
C MET A 1 -9.28 -17.15 24.22
N LEU A 2 -9.17 -17.20 22.89
CA LEU A 2 -8.21 -16.34 22.18
C LEU A 2 -8.61 -14.89 22.45
N ALA A 3 -7.70 -14.08 22.98
CA ALA A 3 -7.96 -12.66 23.19
C ALA A 3 -8.37 -12.04 21.85
N GLN A 4 -9.47 -11.28 21.83
CA GLN A 4 -9.92 -10.59 20.64
C GLN A 4 -8.85 -9.57 20.23
N LYS A 5 -8.31 -9.70 19.01
CA LYS A 5 -7.31 -8.75 18.48
C LYS A 5 -7.90 -7.33 18.42
N ASN A 6 -7.17 -6.34 18.92
CA ASN A 6 -7.59 -4.94 18.95
C ASN A 6 -6.71 -4.11 18.03
N TYR A 7 -6.99 -4.18 16.73
CA TYR A 7 -6.20 -3.46 15.74
C TYR A 7 -6.46 -1.95 15.77
N LYS A 8 -5.38 -1.15 15.79
CA LYS A 8 -5.39 0.30 15.60
C LYS A 8 -4.42 0.69 14.48
N ARG A 9 -4.75 1.78 13.77
CA ARG A 9 -3.88 2.35 12.73
C ARG A 9 -2.60 2.86 13.39
N PHE A 10 -1.47 2.42 12.89
CA PHE A 10 -0.15 2.81 13.35
C PHE A 10 0.41 3.95 12.50
N VAL A 11 0.37 3.78 11.17
CA VAL A 11 0.76 4.80 10.20
C VAL A 11 -0.16 4.73 8.98
N ILE A 12 -0.30 5.86 8.29
CA ILE A 12 -0.94 5.94 6.98
C ILE A 12 0.05 6.64 6.05
N GLU A 13 0.42 5.97 4.98
CA GLU A 13 1.39 6.44 3.99
C GLU A 13 0.69 6.67 2.66
N PHE A 14 0.98 7.79 2.01
CA PHE A 14 0.32 8.19 0.78
C PHE A 14 1.32 8.28 -0.34
N GLY A 15 0.91 7.88 -1.55
CA GLY A 15 1.77 7.94 -2.72
C GLY A 15 0.98 8.13 -4.02
N MET A 16 1.71 8.48 -5.06
CA MET A 16 1.19 8.66 -6.42
C MET A 16 2.06 7.89 -7.42
N GLY A 17 1.44 7.36 -8.46
CA GLY A 17 2.12 6.65 -9.53
C GLY A 17 1.55 7.00 -10.89
N LEU A 18 2.43 7.03 -11.89
CA LEU A 18 2.09 7.46 -13.25
C LEU A 18 2.47 6.38 -14.26
N ASP A 19 1.51 6.00 -15.09
CA ASP A 19 1.76 5.40 -16.39
C ASP A 19 1.63 6.49 -17.46
N GLN A 20 2.73 6.81 -18.14
CA GLN A 20 2.78 7.94 -19.08
C GLN A 20 2.13 7.64 -20.44
N HIS A 21 1.90 6.36 -20.73
CA HIS A 21 1.49 5.88 -22.06
C HIS A 21 0.05 5.37 -22.10
N GLY A 22 -0.70 5.49 -20.98
CA GLY A 22 -2.14 5.26 -20.92
C GLY A 22 -2.56 3.83 -21.23
N GLN A 23 -1.70 2.85 -20.91
CA GLN A 23 -1.89 1.46 -21.33
C GLN A 23 -1.77 0.47 -20.19
N ASP A 24 -1.24 0.88 -19.05
CA ASP A 24 -0.97 -0.01 -17.94
C ASP A 24 -1.35 0.64 -16.59
N PRO A 25 -2.63 0.52 -16.17
CA PRO A 25 -3.05 0.97 -14.86
C PRO A 25 -2.38 0.17 -13.72
N THR A 26 -1.89 -1.05 -13.99
CA THR A 26 -1.10 -1.82 -13.02
C THR A 26 0.23 -1.13 -12.74
N SER A 27 0.92 -0.64 -13.78
CA SER A 27 2.17 0.11 -13.66
C SER A 27 1.99 1.37 -12.81
N ALA A 28 0.93 2.14 -13.08
CA ALA A 28 0.58 3.31 -12.28
C ALA A 28 0.32 2.94 -10.81
N ALA A 29 -0.51 1.93 -10.55
CA ALA A 29 -0.81 1.44 -9.20
C ALA A 29 0.44 0.96 -8.45
N CYS A 30 1.29 0.16 -9.09
CA CYS A 30 2.54 -0.33 -8.50
C CYS A 30 3.49 0.81 -8.14
N LYS A 31 3.59 1.83 -9.00
CA LYS A 31 4.39 3.04 -8.72
C LYS A 31 3.82 3.81 -7.55
N ALA A 32 2.50 3.94 -7.42
CA ALA A 32 1.85 4.64 -6.31
C ALA A 32 2.13 3.97 -4.96
N VAL A 33 2.09 2.63 -4.91
CA VAL A 33 2.45 1.89 -3.69
C VAL A 33 3.93 2.08 -3.35
N LYS A 34 4.83 1.97 -4.34
CA LYS A 34 6.27 2.16 -4.12
C LYS A 34 6.58 3.56 -3.62
N ASP A 35 5.96 4.58 -4.22
CA ASP A 35 6.09 5.98 -3.80
C ASP A 35 5.65 6.16 -2.34
N ALA A 36 4.50 5.58 -1.97
CA ALA A 36 3.97 5.68 -0.61
C ALA A 36 4.93 5.16 0.46
N ILE A 37 5.63 4.04 0.20
CA ILE A 37 6.47 3.37 1.20
C ILE A 37 7.97 3.71 1.09
N ALA A 38 8.38 4.51 0.09
CA ALA A 38 9.80 4.71 -0.23
C ALA A 38 10.57 5.53 0.82
N ASN A 39 9.88 6.40 1.56
CA ASN A 39 10.52 7.46 2.35
C ASN A 39 10.35 7.30 3.87
N SER A 40 9.75 6.19 4.32
CA SER A 40 9.54 5.91 5.74
C SER A 40 10.31 4.66 6.16
N CYS A 41 10.86 4.69 7.37
CA CYS A 41 11.31 3.49 8.06
C CYS A 41 10.36 3.23 9.24
N LEU A 42 9.66 2.09 9.23
CA LEU A 42 8.68 1.74 10.25
C LEU A 42 9.33 1.13 11.50
N ALA A 43 10.39 1.76 12.04
CA ALA A 43 11.14 1.26 13.19
C ALA A 43 10.22 0.97 14.40
N GLY A 44 9.21 1.81 14.60
CA GLY A 44 8.24 1.65 15.68
C GLY A 44 7.35 0.40 15.60
N VAL A 45 7.25 -0.27 14.44
CA VAL A 45 6.55 -1.58 14.36
C VAL A 45 7.29 -2.65 15.18
N VAL A 46 8.63 -2.60 15.15
CA VAL A 46 9.48 -3.53 15.91
C VAL A 46 9.76 -2.97 17.31
N GLU A 47 10.19 -1.71 17.39
CA GLU A 47 10.68 -1.12 18.65
C GLU A 47 9.55 -0.78 19.63
N ILE A 48 8.40 -0.32 19.14
CA ILE A 48 7.28 0.14 19.99
C ILE A 48 6.14 -0.86 20.02
N ALA A 49 5.66 -1.31 18.85
CA ALA A 49 4.57 -2.28 18.77
C ALA A 49 5.00 -3.71 19.13
N ARG A 50 6.33 -3.95 19.26
CA ARG A 50 6.93 -5.23 19.68
C ARG A 50 6.44 -6.42 18.86
N LEU A 51 6.20 -6.24 17.55
CA LEU A 51 5.87 -7.35 16.67
C LEU A 51 7.07 -8.29 16.56
N SER A 52 6.85 -9.57 16.84
CA SER A 52 7.88 -10.61 16.79
C SER A 52 8.20 -11.04 15.36
N ASP A 53 7.18 -11.08 14.50
CA ASP A 53 7.30 -11.29 13.06
C ASP A 53 6.68 -10.09 12.33
N ILE A 54 7.45 -9.43 11.46
CA ILE A 54 6.95 -8.32 10.64
C ILE A 54 5.84 -8.76 9.68
N ASN A 55 5.73 -10.06 9.39
CA ASN A 55 4.65 -10.61 8.59
C ASN A 55 3.30 -10.64 9.31
N ASP A 56 3.26 -10.46 10.63
CA ASP A 56 2.01 -10.33 11.38
C ASP A 56 1.40 -8.92 11.31
N MET A 57 2.15 -7.97 10.75
CA MET A 57 1.67 -6.61 10.49
C MET A 57 0.53 -6.67 9.49
N ARG A 58 -0.65 -6.16 9.85
CA ARG A 58 -1.76 -6.03 8.89
C ARG A 58 -1.57 -4.77 8.08
N VAL A 59 -1.73 -4.88 6.76
CA VAL A 59 -1.60 -3.77 5.82
C VAL A 59 -2.82 -3.71 4.93
N ASP A 60 -3.54 -2.60 4.97
CA ASP A 60 -4.63 -2.32 4.04
C ASP A 60 -4.09 -1.37 2.96
N MET A 61 -4.09 -1.82 1.71
CA MET A 61 -3.63 -1.08 0.54
C MET A 61 -4.85 -0.55 -0.22
N HIS A 62 -5.11 0.75 -0.12
CA HIS A 62 -6.17 1.41 -0.87
C HIS A 62 -5.58 2.09 -2.10
N ILE A 63 -6.11 1.79 -3.28
CA ILE A 63 -5.65 2.37 -4.54
C ILE A 63 -6.84 2.92 -5.32
N ALA A 64 -6.73 4.16 -5.77
CA ALA A 64 -7.63 4.79 -6.73
C ALA A 64 -6.88 4.98 -8.04
N CYS A 65 -7.40 4.42 -9.13
CA CYS A 65 -6.74 4.43 -10.44
C CYS A 65 -7.77 4.30 -11.57
N PRO A 66 -7.52 4.89 -12.75
CA PRO A 66 -8.33 4.63 -13.94
C PRO A 66 -8.35 3.15 -14.30
N HIS A 67 -9.47 2.67 -14.81
CA HIS A 67 -9.63 1.29 -15.28
C HIS A 67 -9.21 0.23 -14.24
N PRO A 68 -9.78 0.27 -13.02
CA PRO A 68 -9.40 -0.59 -11.90
C PRO A 68 -9.58 -2.08 -12.21
N ASP A 69 -10.52 -2.42 -13.09
CA ASP A 69 -10.80 -3.80 -13.53
C ASP A 69 -9.65 -4.41 -14.35
N LEU A 70 -8.77 -3.57 -14.92
CA LEU A 70 -7.60 -4.01 -15.68
C LEU A 70 -6.33 -4.16 -14.81
N ILE A 71 -6.41 -3.85 -13.52
CA ILE A 71 -5.25 -3.91 -12.62
C ILE A 71 -4.95 -5.36 -12.23
N ASP A 72 -3.72 -5.78 -12.47
CA ASP A 72 -3.16 -7.04 -11.98
C ASP A 72 -2.93 -6.92 -10.46
N ARG A 73 -3.89 -7.45 -9.71
CA ARG A 73 -3.94 -7.40 -8.25
C ARG A 73 -2.74 -8.10 -7.60
N GLU A 74 -2.24 -9.17 -8.21
CA GLU A 74 -1.11 -9.93 -7.67
C GLU A 74 0.19 -9.13 -7.76
N LYS A 75 0.43 -8.47 -8.90
CA LYS A 75 1.59 -7.58 -9.07
C LYS A 75 1.58 -6.42 -8.08
N VAL A 76 0.42 -5.82 -7.85
CA VAL A 76 0.26 -4.74 -6.87
C VAL A 76 0.53 -5.26 -5.44
N LEU A 77 -0.02 -6.40 -5.05
CA LEU A 77 0.25 -7.00 -3.73
C LEU A 77 1.73 -7.36 -3.55
N ALA A 78 2.43 -7.71 -4.63
CA ALA A 78 3.84 -8.06 -4.61
C ALA A 78 4.78 -6.85 -4.43
N THR A 79 4.32 -5.61 -4.62
CA THR A 79 5.17 -4.43 -4.42
C THR A 79 5.55 -4.21 -2.96
N LEU A 80 4.76 -4.73 -2.02
CA LEU A 80 5.01 -4.63 -0.58
C LEU A 80 5.50 -5.99 -0.04
N PRO A 81 6.75 -6.09 0.45
CA PRO A 81 7.40 -7.39 0.69
C PRO A 81 6.92 -8.15 1.94
N PHE A 82 6.31 -7.47 2.93
CA PHE A 82 5.99 -8.06 4.23
C PHE A 82 4.56 -7.77 4.67
N GLY A 83 4.03 -8.56 5.61
CA GLY A 83 2.74 -8.30 6.26
C GLY A 83 1.54 -9.02 5.63
N GLN A 84 0.46 -9.05 6.39
CA GLN A 84 -0.86 -9.57 6.00
C GLN A 84 -1.60 -8.50 5.20
N LYS A 85 -1.45 -8.56 3.88
CA LYS A 85 -1.91 -7.53 2.94
C LYS A 85 -3.36 -7.75 2.51
N GLN A 86 -4.13 -6.68 2.50
CA GLN A 86 -5.43 -6.59 1.82
C GLN A 86 -5.39 -5.47 0.79
N LEU A 87 -5.95 -5.72 -0.39
CA LEU A 87 -5.92 -4.77 -1.50
C LEU A 87 -7.34 -4.33 -1.86
N PHE A 88 -7.59 -3.03 -1.77
CA PHE A 88 -8.83 -2.37 -2.15
C PHE A 88 -8.52 -1.46 -3.33
N ILE A 89 -9.17 -1.72 -4.47
CA ILE A 89 -9.01 -0.92 -5.67
C ILE A 89 -10.36 -0.30 -5.99
N THR A 90 -10.37 1.00 -6.28
CA THR A 90 -11.54 1.72 -6.76
C THR A 90 -11.19 2.51 -8.02
N GLU A 91 -12.20 2.76 -8.86
CA GLU A 91 -12.10 3.77 -9.91
C GLU A 91 -11.77 5.13 -9.28
N GLY A 92 -10.87 5.89 -9.90
CA GLY A 92 -10.45 7.20 -9.42
C GLY A 92 -9.10 7.62 -10.01
N GLY A 93 -8.31 8.39 -9.26
CA GLY A 93 -7.07 8.95 -9.78
C GLY A 93 -7.34 9.99 -10.88
N MET A 94 -6.58 9.94 -11.98
CA MET A 94 -6.79 10.84 -13.11
C MET A 94 -6.33 10.20 -14.44
N ILE A 95 -7.12 10.41 -15.49
CA ILE A 95 -6.68 10.30 -16.88
C ILE A 95 -6.29 11.70 -17.33
N ALA A 96 -5.05 11.87 -17.79
CA ALA A 96 -4.58 13.08 -18.44
C ALA A 96 -4.27 12.76 -19.91
N HIS A 97 -4.24 13.79 -20.77
CA HIS A 97 -3.83 13.62 -22.17
C HIS A 97 -2.42 14.22 -22.36
N GLY A 98 -1.52 13.39 -22.85
CA GLY A 98 -0.11 13.70 -23.12
C GLY A 98 0.21 13.65 -24.61
N LEU A 99 1.41 13.19 -24.92
CA LEU A 99 1.89 13.08 -26.29
C LEU A 99 1.63 11.66 -26.81
N PHE A 100 1.02 11.55 -27.99
CA PHE A 100 0.84 10.28 -28.67
C PHE A 100 2.00 10.00 -29.63
N GLN A 101 2.78 8.95 -29.35
CA GLN A 101 3.91 8.50 -30.16
C GLN A 101 3.76 7.03 -30.57
N PRO A 102 3.02 6.73 -31.66
CA PRO A 102 2.84 5.36 -32.16
C PRO A 102 4.14 4.63 -32.43
N GLU A 103 5.18 5.35 -32.87
CA GLU A 103 6.51 4.81 -33.14
C GLU A 103 7.20 4.25 -31.88
N LEU A 104 6.80 4.70 -30.70
CA LEU A 104 7.27 4.20 -29.39
C LEU A 104 6.31 3.16 -28.78
N GLY A 105 5.27 2.76 -29.50
CA GLY A 105 4.30 1.76 -29.06
C GLY A 105 3.06 2.33 -28.37
N ASP A 106 2.84 3.66 -28.42
CA ASP A 106 1.62 4.25 -27.87
C ASP A 106 0.38 3.80 -28.63
N LYS A 107 -0.69 3.48 -27.89
CA LYS A 107 -2.01 3.13 -28.43
C LYS A 107 -3.06 4.22 -28.24
N THR A 108 -2.76 5.19 -27.38
CA THR A 108 -3.65 6.26 -26.91
C THR A 108 -2.78 7.45 -26.48
N ASP A 109 -3.35 8.65 -26.42
CA ASP A 109 -2.68 9.85 -25.90
C ASP A 109 -2.85 10.01 -24.38
N GLU A 110 -3.45 9.01 -23.71
CA GLU A 110 -3.76 9.06 -22.29
C GLU A 110 -2.52 8.78 -21.43
N ALA A 111 -2.59 9.26 -20.19
CA ALA A 111 -1.69 8.91 -19.10
C ALA A 111 -2.53 8.62 -17.86
N PHE A 112 -2.20 7.54 -17.14
CA PHE A 112 -2.92 7.11 -15.95
C PHE A 112 -2.18 7.48 -14.70
N ILE A 113 -2.84 8.25 -13.82
CA ILE A 113 -2.34 8.62 -12.52
C ILE A 113 -3.13 7.86 -11.47
N ALA A 114 -2.41 7.07 -10.67
CA ALA A 114 -2.94 6.33 -9.54
C ALA A 114 -2.54 7.02 -8.23
N ASN A 115 -3.42 6.94 -7.23
CA ASN A 115 -3.12 7.32 -5.85
C ASN A 115 -3.20 6.09 -4.95
N ALA A 116 -2.32 6.00 -3.96
CA ALA A 116 -2.29 4.95 -2.96
C ALA A 116 -2.36 5.52 -1.54
N ALA A 117 -3.10 4.83 -0.67
CA ALA A 117 -3.06 5.01 0.78
C ALA A 117 -2.78 3.64 1.42
N ILE A 118 -1.61 3.51 2.04
CA ILE A 118 -1.12 2.29 2.69
C ILE A 118 -1.30 2.46 4.19
N ILE A 119 -2.17 1.65 4.78
CA ILE A 119 -2.53 1.74 6.20
C ILE A 119 -1.94 0.54 6.91
N VAL A 120 -1.05 0.80 7.86
CA VAL A 120 -0.48 -0.23 8.73
C VAL A 120 -1.28 -0.29 10.03
N TRP A 121 -1.61 -1.50 10.46
CA TRP A 121 -2.34 -1.76 11.71
C TRP A 121 -1.52 -2.63 12.66
N VAL A 122 -1.58 -2.31 13.94
CA VAL A 122 -0.95 -3.08 15.03
C VAL A 122 -1.99 -3.49 16.07
N ASP A 123 -1.80 -4.66 16.69
CA ASP A 123 -2.65 -5.11 17.80
C ASP A 123 -2.17 -4.45 19.10
N VAL A 124 -2.97 -3.52 19.63
CA VAL A 124 -2.57 -2.76 20.84
C VAL A 124 -2.60 -3.62 22.09
N ASN A 125 -3.37 -4.71 22.12
CA ASN A 125 -3.39 -5.61 23.26
C ASN A 125 -2.04 -6.33 23.38
N HIS A 126 -1.50 -6.82 22.25
CA HIS A 126 -0.15 -7.43 22.17
C HIS A 126 0.93 -6.44 22.61
N MET A 127 0.88 -5.21 22.09
CA MET A 127 1.83 -4.16 22.44
C MET A 127 1.83 -3.88 23.95
N ILE A 128 0.65 -3.62 24.54
CA ILE A 128 0.51 -3.31 25.97
C ILE A 128 1.02 -4.47 26.83
N GLN A 129 0.63 -5.70 26.51
CA GLN A 129 1.08 -6.90 27.23
C GLN A 129 2.60 -7.07 27.17
N SER A 130 3.21 -6.79 26.02
CA SER A 130 4.67 -6.86 25.83
C SER A 130 5.41 -5.88 26.76
N TRP A 131 4.92 -4.64 26.86
CA TRP A 131 5.51 -3.63 27.74
C TRP A 131 5.27 -3.91 29.23
N GLN A 132 4.07 -4.39 29.61
CA GLN A 132 3.78 -4.80 30.99
C GLN A 132 4.72 -5.91 31.46
N SER A 133 4.93 -6.92 30.60
CA SER A 133 5.86 -8.01 30.89
C SER A 133 7.30 -7.55 31.04
N GLU A 134 7.75 -6.52 30.31
CA GLU A 134 9.11 -5.96 30.42
C GLU A 134 9.28 -5.13 31.70
N MET A 135 8.24 -4.40 32.10
CA MET A 135 8.27 -3.48 33.25
C MET A 135 7.97 -4.17 34.60
N ASN A 136 7.66 -5.47 34.62
CA ASN A 136 7.22 -6.22 35.82
C ASN A 136 6.01 -5.56 36.53
N VAL A 137 5.05 -5.03 35.77
CA VAL A 137 3.80 -4.43 36.28
C VAL A 137 2.58 -5.18 35.78
#